data_AF-A0A2Z4JVH0-F1
#
_entry.id   AF-A0A2Z4JVH0-F1
#
_cell.length_a   1.000
_cell.length_b   1.000
_cell.length_c   1.000
_cell.angle_alpha   90.00
_cell.angle_beta   90.00
_cell.angle_gamma   90.00
#
_symmetry.space_group_name_H-M   'P 1'
#
loop_
_entity.id
_entity.type
_entity.pdbx_description
1 polymer ?
#
loop_
_entity_poly.entity_id
_entity_poly.type
_entity_poly.pdbx_seq_one_letter_code
_entity_poly.pdbx_strand_id
1 'polypeptide(L)'
;MESQLERETFKLKANKGGGILSFEVWGYVQDGKTIVTRYNLAYINPLICQKDNGRVLGFDNAHDYHHRHYMGKVAPVEFESYEQTLEQFQEEWQHIVKGLKKVKK
;
A
#
# COMPACT_ATOMS: atom_id res chain seq x y z
N MET A 1 14.18 6.70 19.27
CA MET A 1 12.84 6.24 19.68
C MET A 1 11.98 6.17 18.44
N GLU A 2 11.23 5.11 18.22
CA GLU A 2 10.30 5.01 17.09
C GLU A 2 9.21 6.08 17.19
N SER A 3 8.87 6.69 16.05
CA SER A 3 7.80 7.66 15.89
C SER A 3 7.03 7.41 14.59
N GLN A 4 5.80 7.91 14.51
CA GLN A 4 5.08 7.96 13.24
C GLN A 4 5.73 9.03 12.34
N LEU A 5 6.31 8.58 11.23
CA LEU A 5 6.99 9.42 10.24
C LEU A 5 6.03 9.92 9.18
N GLU A 6 5.05 9.09 8.80
CA GLU A 6 4.07 9.40 7.76
C GLU A 6 2.69 8.86 8.16
N ARG A 7 1.65 9.65 7.89
CA ARG A 7 0.25 9.25 8.00
C ARG A 7 -0.60 10.03 7.02
N GLU A 8 -0.67 9.55 5.79
CA GLU A 8 -1.38 10.22 4.71
C GLU A 8 -2.51 9.36 4.16
N THR A 9 -3.58 10.03 3.72
CA THR A 9 -4.72 9.37 3.10
C THR A 9 -5.27 10.21 1.98
N PHE A 10 -5.42 9.61 0.80
CA PHE A 10 -5.87 10.29 -0.41
C PHE A 10 -7.14 9.64 -0.96
N LYS A 11 -8.23 10.40 -0.99
CA LYS A 11 -9.45 9.98 -1.71
C LYS A 11 -9.26 10.16 -3.21
N LEU A 12 -9.42 9.09 -3.96
CA LEU A 12 -9.25 9.11 -5.41
C LEU A 12 -10.57 9.43 -6.11
N LYS A 13 -10.47 10.27 -7.15
CA LYS A 13 -11.60 10.50 -8.07
C LYS A 13 -11.93 9.20 -8.82
N ALA A 14 -13.20 9.01 -9.19
CA ALA A 14 -13.65 7.81 -9.89
C ALA A 14 -12.87 7.52 -11.21
N ASN A 15 -12.51 8.57 -11.96
CA ASN A 15 -11.70 8.46 -13.18
C ASN A 15 -10.20 8.15 -12.94
N LYS A 16 -9.77 8.09 -11.68
CA LYS A 16 -8.44 7.69 -11.22
C LYS A 16 -8.48 6.38 -10.43
N GLY A 17 -9.53 5.58 -10.62
CA GLY A 17 -9.72 4.29 -9.96
C GLY A 17 -10.76 4.33 -8.83
N GLY A 18 -11.05 5.52 -8.27
CA GLY A 18 -11.88 5.64 -7.07
C GLY A 18 -11.22 5.00 -5.84
N GLY A 19 -11.89 5.03 -4.70
CA GLY A 19 -11.36 4.47 -3.46
C GLY A 19 -10.38 5.41 -2.75
N ILE A 20 -9.50 4.83 -1.94
CA ILE A 20 -8.59 5.52 -1.02
C ILE A 20 -7.19 4.92 -1.15
N LEU A 21 -6.16 5.77 -1.18
CA LEU A 21 -4.80 5.37 -0.84
C LEU A 21 -4.49 5.75 0.60
N SER A 22 -3.85 4.86 1.34
CA SER A 22 -3.41 5.08 2.71
C SER A 22 -1.93 4.74 2.81
N PHE A 23 -1.16 5.64 3.41
CA PHE A 23 0.26 5.50 3.68
C PHE A 23 0.49 5.75 5.16
N GLU A 24 0.96 4.74 5.88
CA GLU A 24 1.38 4.89 7.26
C GLU A 24 2.78 4.33 7.43
N VAL A 25 3.69 5.13 7.98
CA VAL A 25 5.11 4.76 8.15
C VAL A 25 5.56 5.12 9.56
N TRP A 26 6.23 4.19 10.21
CA TRP A 26 6.87 4.37 11.51
C TRP A 26 8.35 4.04 11.39
N GLY A 27 9.14 4.72 12.21
CA GLY A 27 10.57 4.60 12.19
C GLY A 27 11.25 5.65 13.03
N TYR A 28 12.54 5.85 12.81
CA TYR A 28 13.32 6.86 13.52
C TYR A 28 14.41 7.41 12.62
N VAL A 29 14.94 8.58 12.96
CA VAL A 29 16.09 9.17 12.28
C VAL A 29 17.35 8.84 13.07
N GLN A 30 18.34 8.27 12.40
CA GLN A 30 19.67 8.02 12.94
C GLN A 30 20.71 8.53 11.95
N ASP A 31 21.63 9.37 12.41
CA ASP A 31 22.71 9.95 11.58
C ASP A 31 22.20 10.63 10.30
N GLY A 32 21.06 11.32 10.39
CA GLY A 32 20.40 11.99 9.26
C GLY A 32 19.70 11.06 8.27
N LYS A 33 19.66 9.74 8.55
CA LYS A 33 18.97 8.74 7.74
C LYS A 33 17.70 8.27 8.42
N THR A 34 16.63 8.15 7.65
CA THR A 34 15.38 7.54 8.11
C THR A 34 15.52 6.03 8.10
N ILE A 35 15.24 5.39 9.23
CA ILE A 35 15.14 3.94 9.37
C ILE A 35 13.67 3.60 9.55
N VAL A 36 13.08 2.93 8.57
CA VAL A 36 11.69 2.46 8.61
C VAL A 36 11.64 1.12 9.34
N THR A 37 10.78 1.04 10.36
CA THR A 37 10.57 -0.17 11.18
C THR A 37 9.22 -0.81 10.90
N ARG A 38 8.21 0.00 10.55
CA ARG A 38 6.87 -0.49 10.22
C ARG A 38 6.26 0.37 9.13
N TYR A 39 5.47 -0.25 8.26
CA TYR A 39 4.71 0.46 7.25
C TYR A 39 3.38 -0.24 6.96
N ASN A 40 2.43 0.52 6.42
CA ASN A 40 1.18 0.03 5.86
C ASN A 40 0.81 0.89 4.64
N LEU A 41 0.93 0.28 3.47
CA LEU A 41 0.56 0.83 2.18
C LEU A 41 -0.71 0.14 1.72
N ALA A 42 -1.78 0.88 1.46
CA ALA A 42 -3.06 0.28 1.07
C ALA A 42 -3.79 1.07 -0.01
N TYR A 43 -4.23 0.37 -1.04
CA TYR A 43 -5.29 0.81 -1.94
C TYR A 43 -6.60 0.12 -1.56
N ILE A 44 -7.55 0.92 -1.10
CA ILE A 44 -8.84 0.45 -0.55
C ILE A 44 -9.96 0.92 -1.48
N ASN A 45 -10.72 -0.03 -2.01
CA ASN A 45 -11.90 0.24 -2.81
C ASN A 45 -12.93 -0.90 -2.66
N PRO A 46 -13.94 -0.73 -1.78
CA PRO A 46 -14.98 -1.74 -1.55
C PRO A 46 -15.81 -2.10 -2.79
N LEU A 47 -15.85 -1.22 -3.79
CA LEU A 47 -16.54 -1.48 -5.06
C LEU A 47 -15.78 -2.48 -5.94
N ILE A 48 -14.49 -2.68 -5.70
CA ILE A 48 -13.63 -3.60 -6.46
C ILE A 48 -13.42 -4.90 -5.68
N CYS A 49 -13.16 -4.81 -4.38
CA CYS A 49 -12.94 -5.95 -3.50
C CYS A 49 -13.81 -5.79 -2.27
N GLN A 50 -14.61 -6.81 -1.91
CA GLN A 50 -15.40 -6.79 -0.67
C GLN A 50 -14.71 -7.55 0.48
N LYS A 51 -13.58 -8.20 0.18
CA LYS A 51 -12.75 -8.89 1.18
C LYS A 51 -11.77 -7.91 1.81
N ASP A 52 -11.18 -8.31 2.93
CA ASP A 52 -10.08 -7.58 3.57
C ASP A 52 -10.40 -6.09 3.77
N ASN A 53 -11.60 -5.81 4.29
CA ASN A 53 -12.11 -4.45 4.52
C ASN A 53 -12.07 -3.52 3.29
N GLY A 54 -12.16 -4.08 2.09
CA GLY A 54 -12.10 -3.34 0.85
C GLY A 54 -10.69 -3.18 0.27
N ARG A 55 -9.66 -3.74 0.91
CA ARG A 55 -8.28 -3.68 0.42
C ARG A 55 -8.17 -4.45 -0.90
N VAL A 56 -7.84 -3.71 -1.95
CA VAL A 56 -7.62 -4.23 -3.30
C VAL A 56 -6.16 -4.65 -3.44
N LEU A 57 -5.25 -3.80 -2.97
CA LEU A 57 -3.82 -4.00 -2.93
C LEU A 57 -3.27 -3.43 -1.63
N GLY A 58 -2.28 -4.07 -1.04
CA GLY A 58 -1.49 -3.46 0.02
C GLY A 58 -0.19 -4.18 0.29
N PHE A 59 0.72 -3.49 0.97
CA PHE A 59 1.95 -4.05 1.50
C PHE A 59 2.09 -3.56 2.93
N ASP A 60 2.33 -4.48 3.84
CA ASP A 60 2.64 -4.16 5.22
C ASP A 60 3.55 -5.24 5.81
N ASN A 61 4.15 -4.92 6.96
CA ASN A 61 5.01 -5.83 7.69
C ASN A 61 4.45 -6.14 9.09
N ALA A 62 3.13 -6.12 9.23
CA ALA A 62 2.50 -6.63 10.44
C ALA A 62 2.78 -8.14 10.57
N HIS A 63 2.68 -8.67 11.79
CA HIS A 63 2.88 -10.10 12.07
C HIS A 63 4.31 -10.62 11.82
N ASP A 64 5.32 -9.76 11.95
CA ASP A 64 6.75 -10.11 11.92
C ASP A 64 7.30 -10.60 10.55
N TYR A 65 6.55 -10.41 9.47
CA TYR A 65 7.05 -10.61 8.10
C TYR A 65 6.38 -9.66 7.09
N HIS A 66 7.09 -9.41 6.00
CA HIS A 66 6.61 -8.57 4.91
C HIS A 66 5.64 -9.34 4.04
N HIS A 67 4.48 -8.76 3.78
CA HIS A 67 3.46 -9.44 2.98
C HIS A 67 2.65 -8.48 2.11
N ARG A 68 2.23 -9.04 0.98
CA ARG A 68 1.39 -8.39 -0.01
C ARG A 68 -0.04 -8.88 0.13
N HIS A 69 -0.95 -7.92 0.20
CA HIS A 69 -2.39 -8.14 0.13
C HIS A 69 -2.85 -7.87 -1.30
N TYR A 70 -3.62 -8.78 -1.88
CA TYR A 70 -4.23 -8.56 -3.19
C TYR A 70 -5.55 -9.30 -3.32
N MET A 71 -6.63 -8.54 -3.51
CA MET A 71 -8.00 -9.07 -3.68
C MET A 71 -8.39 -10.10 -2.61
N GLY A 72 -8.04 -9.82 -1.35
CA GLY A 72 -8.30 -10.69 -0.20
C GLY A 72 -7.40 -11.93 -0.09
N LYS A 73 -6.32 -12.01 -0.87
CA LYS A 73 -5.24 -12.98 -0.68
C LYS A 73 -4.04 -12.31 -0.03
N VAL A 74 -3.39 -13.01 0.87
CA VAL A 74 -2.15 -12.59 1.53
C VAL A 74 -1.04 -13.53 1.10
N ALA A 75 0.11 -12.98 0.72
CA ALA A 75 1.30 -13.75 0.40
C ALA A 75 2.55 -13.07 0.99
N PRO A 76 3.52 -13.83 1.52
CA PRO A 76 4.81 -13.26 1.89
C PRO A 76 5.51 -12.67 0.66
N VAL A 77 6.32 -11.65 0.88
CA VAL A 77 7.18 -11.04 -0.14
C VAL A 77 8.61 -10.91 0.37
N GLU A 78 9.56 -11.02 -0.55
CA GLU A 78 10.94 -10.64 -0.27
C GLU A 78 10.99 -9.14 0.03
N PHE A 79 11.80 -8.75 1.01
CA PHE A 79 11.96 -7.36 1.42
C PHE A 79 13.41 -6.93 1.28
N GLU A 80 13.66 -6.00 0.36
CA GLU A 80 14.96 -5.35 0.19
C GLU A 80 15.01 -4.01 0.91
N SER A 81 14.01 -3.15 0.69
CA SER A 81 13.85 -1.87 1.40
C SER A 81 12.41 -1.36 1.36
N TYR A 82 12.13 -0.35 2.20
CA TYR A 82 10.84 0.34 2.17
C TYR A 82 10.62 1.07 0.84
N GLU A 83 11.65 1.73 0.32
CA GLU A 83 11.58 2.49 -0.93
C GLU A 83 11.22 1.61 -2.12
N GLN A 84 11.84 0.43 -2.22
CA GLN A 84 11.48 -0.54 -3.26
C GLN A 84 10.07 -1.09 -3.09
N THR A 85 9.66 -1.36 -1.84
CA THR A 85 8.29 -1.81 -1.55
C THR A 85 7.26 -0.74 -1.95
N LEU A 86 7.58 0.53 -1.71
CA LEU A 86 6.74 1.66 -2.09
C LEU A 86 6.65 1.81 -3.62
N GLU A 87 7.77 1.68 -4.32
CA GLU A 87 7.80 1.69 -5.79
C GLU A 87 6.94 0.55 -6.36
N GLN A 88 7.13 -0.68 -5.86
CA GLN A 88 6.33 -1.84 -6.27
C GLN A 88 4.83 -1.60 -6.03
N PHE A 89 4.46 -1.10 -4.85
CA PHE A 89 3.07 -0.77 -4.53
C PHE A 89 2.48 0.24 -5.53
N GLN A 90 3.22 1.30 -5.85
CA GLN A 90 2.77 2.34 -6.77
C GLN A 90 2.59 1.79 -8.20
N GLU A 91 3.54 1.00 -8.69
CA GLU A 91 3.47 0.39 -10.02
C GLU A 91 2.26 -0.54 -10.16
N GLU A 92 2.08 -1.43 -9.18
CA GLU A 92 0.98 -2.38 -9.18
C GLU A 92 -0.37 -1.69 -9.06
N TRP A 93 -0.48 -0.68 -8.19
CA TRP A 93 -1.69 0.15 -8.09
C TRP A 93 -2.02 0.81 -9.44
N GLN A 94 -1.03 1.42 -10.10
CA GLN A 94 -1.23 2.03 -11.41
C GLN A 94 -1.65 1.00 -12.46
N HIS A 95 -1.09 -0.22 -12.42
CA HIS A 95 -1.47 -1.29 -13.32
C HIS A 95 -2.94 -1.69 -13.11
N ILE A 96 -3.38 -1.86 -11.86
CA ILE A 96 -4.77 -2.16 -11.50
C ILE A 96 -5.70 -1.05 -12.02
N VAL A 97 -5.40 0.22 -11.73
CA VAL A 97 -6.23 1.35 -12.16
C VAL A 97 -6.31 1.45 -13.68
N LYS A 98 -5.21 1.22 -14.40
CA LYS A 98 -5.20 1.18 -15.88
C LYS A 98 -6.06 0.02 -16.40
N GLY A 99 -5.98 -1.16 -15.78
CA GLY A 99 -6.81 -2.33 -16.13
C GLY A 99 -8.31 -2.05 -16.01
N LEU A 100 -8.73 -1.41 -14.92
CA LEU A 100 -10.13 -1.05 -14.69
C LEU A 100 -10.69 -0.07 -15.75
N LYS A 101 -9.85 0.79 -16.31
CA LYS A 101 -10.27 1.71 -17.39
C LYS A 101 -10.50 0.99 -18.72
N LYS A 102 -9.74 -0.07 -19.01
CA LYS A 102 -9.91 -0.85 -20.24
C LYS A 102 -11.20 -1.65 -20.25
N VAL A 103 -11.64 -2.16 -19.09
CA VAL A 103 -12.87 -2.95 -18.97
C VAL A 103 -14.14 -2.10 -19.11
N LYS A 104 -14.06 -0.79 -18.83
CA LYS A 104 -15.20 0.14 -18.91
C LYS A 104 -15.44 0.75 -20.30
N LYS A 105 -14.63 0.39 -21.30
CA LYS A 105 -14.70 0.94 -22.65
C LYS A 105 -15.23 -0.12 -23.61
#